data_AF-A0A242CBY1-F1
#
_entry.id   AF-A0A242CBY1-F1
#
_cell.length_a   1.000
_cell.length_b   1.000
_cell.length_c   1.000
_cell.angle_alpha   90.00
_cell.angle_beta   90.00
_cell.angle_gamma   90.00
#
_symmetry.space_group_name_H-M   'P 1'
#
loop_
_entity.id
_entity.type
_entity.pdbx_description
1 polymer ?
#
loop_
_entity_poly.entity_id
_entity_poly.type
_entity_poly.pdbx_seq_one_letter_code
_entity_poly.pdbx_strand_id
1 'polypeptide(L)'
;MNKETKKEVLITKNNHPIKEITYQDMYQLKDTFDQISSWKEALAVLNSFFNNRDVMPFNKKKITKEFHASSYIFNAFYQDFLNNATILEKQIEELKNRPKVKVEKSFAILLDSKGRELYFYND
;
A
#
# COMPACT_ATOMS: atom_id res chain seq x y z
N MET A 1 -39.15 25.08 -7.18
CA MET A 1 -38.33 23.91 -7.58
C MET A 1 -37.52 23.49 -6.37
N ASN A 2 -37.90 22.40 -5.71
CA ASN A 2 -37.12 21.88 -4.58
C ASN A 2 -35.93 21.09 -5.14
N LYS A 3 -34.72 21.47 -4.72
CA LYS A 3 -33.51 20.73 -5.02
C LYS A 3 -33.25 19.80 -3.84
N GLU A 4 -33.29 18.50 -4.10
CA GLU A 4 -32.90 17.50 -3.11
C GLU A 4 -31.53 16.93 -3.46
N THR A 5 -30.76 16.60 -2.42
CA THR A 5 -29.41 16.03 -2.53
C THR A 5 -29.38 14.65 -1.93
N LYS A 6 -28.94 13.65 -2.69
CA LYS A 6 -28.75 12.28 -2.21
C LYS A 6 -27.26 11.90 -2.26
N LYS A 7 -26.77 11.34 -1.16
CA LYS A 7 -25.42 10.78 -1.07
C LYS A 7 -25.43 9.36 -1.64
N GLU A 8 -24.72 9.14 -2.73
CA GLU A 8 -24.56 7.82 -3.35
C GLU A 8 -23.10 7.38 -3.28
N VAL A 9 -22.88 6.09 -3.02
CA VAL A 9 -21.54 5.51 -3.03
C VAL A 9 -21.12 5.28 -4.47
N LEU A 10 -19.91 5.73 -4.85
CA LEU A 10 -19.37 5.41 -6.15
C LEU A 10 -19.03 3.92 -6.25
N ILE A 11 -19.46 3.33 -7.36
CA ILE A 11 -19.23 1.94 -7.70
C ILE A 11 -18.53 1.84 -9.06
N THR A 12 -17.75 0.77 -9.24
CA THR A 12 -17.14 0.40 -10.51
C THR A 12 -18.19 -0.21 -11.46
N LYS A 13 -17.81 -0.42 -12.73
CA LYS A 13 -18.66 -1.09 -13.74
C LYS A 13 -19.12 -2.49 -13.33
N ASN A 14 -18.39 -3.15 -12.43
CA ASN A 14 -18.69 -4.48 -11.91
C ASN A 14 -19.40 -4.43 -10.55
N ASN A 15 -20.04 -3.30 -10.22
CA ASN A 15 -20.78 -3.06 -8.98
C ASN A 15 -19.96 -3.16 -7.67
N HIS A 16 -18.64 -3.01 -7.73
CA HIS A 16 -17.79 -2.94 -6.54
C HIS A 16 -17.63 -1.50 -6.04
N PRO A 17 -17.80 -1.22 -4.73
CA PRO A 17 -17.59 0.12 -4.18
C PRO A 17 -16.13 0.60 -4.28
N ILE A 18 -15.95 1.89 -4.56
CA ILE A 18 -14.63 2.52 -4.64
C ILE A 18 -14.23 3.06 -3.25
N LYS A 19 -13.01 2.70 -2.80
CA LYS A 19 -12.42 3.22 -1.56
C LYS A 19 -11.85 4.61 -1.77
N GLU A 20 -11.98 5.47 -0.76
CA GLU A 20 -11.40 6.79 -0.72
C GLU A 20 -9.93 6.69 -0.30
N ILE A 21 -9.06 6.39 -1.28
CA ILE A 21 -7.61 6.30 -1.10
C ILE A 21 -6.98 7.53 -1.74
N THR A 22 -6.16 8.24 -0.98
CA THR A 22 -5.49 9.47 -1.45
C THR A 22 -4.14 9.15 -2.08
N TYR A 23 -3.60 10.10 -2.85
CA TYR A 23 -2.22 10.01 -3.33
C TYR A 23 -1.21 9.92 -2.18
N GLN A 24 -1.47 10.60 -1.07
CA GLN A 24 -0.60 10.56 0.10
C GLN A 24 -0.53 9.15 0.69
N ASP A 25 -1.65 8.43 0.77
CA ASP A 25 -1.64 7.05 1.25
C ASP A 25 -0.81 6.15 0.32
N MET A 26 -0.87 6.37 -1.00
CA MET A 26 -0.07 5.62 -1.97
C MET A 26 1.43 5.92 -1.85
N TYR A 27 1.81 7.19 -1.64
CA TYR A 27 3.21 7.56 -1.42
C TYR A 27 3.76 6.95 -0.13
N GLN A 28 2.99 7.00 0.96
CA GLN A 28 3.41 6.39 2.23
C GLN A 28 3.61 4.88 2.12
N LEU A 29 2.75 4.17 1.38
CA LEU A 29 2.92 2.74 1.12
C LEU A 29 4.17 2.46 0.27
N LYS A 30 4.41 3.32 -0.73
CA LYS A 30 5.57 3.22 -1.62
C LYS A 30 6.88 3.48 -0.87
N ASP A 31 6.92 4.46 0.01
CA ASP A 31 8.09 4.79 0.82
C ASP A 31 8.51 3.60 1.70
N THR A 32 7.57 2.97 2.41
CA THR A 32 7.84 1.77 3.21
C THR A 32 8.36 0.62 2.33
N PHE A 33 7.77 0.42 1.15
CA PHE A 33 8.22 -0.59 0.21
C PHE A 33 9.64 -0.33 -0.32
N ASP A 34 9.98 0.94 -0.57
CA ASP A 34 11.29 1.34 -1.06
C ASP A 34 12.36 1.19 0.03
N GLN A 35 12.03 1.44 1.29
CA GLN A 35 12.90 1.13 2.43
C GLN A 35 13.24 -0.37 2.48
N ILE A 36 12.24 -1.25 2.37
CA ILE A 36 12.48 -2.70 2.30
C ILE A 36 13.34 -3.05 1.08
N SER A 37 13.05 -2.45 -0.08
CA SER A 37 13.77 -2.70 -1.32
C SER A 37 15.21 -2.19 -1.31
N SER A 38 15.53 -1.17 -0.49
CA SER A 38 16.88 -0.62 -0.40
C SER A 38 17.92 -1.64 0.08
N TRP A 39 17.48 -2.68 0.80
CA TRP A 39 18.36 -3.75 1.29
C TRP A 39 18.84 -4.72 0.20
N LYS A 40 18.29 -4.67 -1.02
CA LYS A 40 18.63 -5.62 -2.10
C LYS A 40 20.12 -5.72 -2.36
N GLU A 41 20.83 -4.59 -2.43
CA GLU A 41 22.27 -4.56 -2.70
C GLU A 41 23.08 -5.15 -1.54
N ALA A 42 22.76 -4.78 -0.29
CA ALA A 42 23.41 -5.33 0.89
C ALA A 42 23.19 -6.85 1.02
N LEU A 43 21.97 -7.32 0.71
CA LEU A 43 21.65 -8.75 0.68
C LEU A 43 22.37 -9.49 -0.45
N ALA A 44 22.60 -8.85 -1.61
CA ALA A 44 23.37 -9.44 -2.70
C ALA A 44 24.82 -9.68 -2.28
N VAL A 45 25.44 -8.74 -1.55
CA VAL A 45 26.78 -8.91 -0.97
C VAL A 45 26.80 -10.08 0.00
N LEU A 46 25.84 -10.17 0.92
CA LEU A 46 25.72 -11.31 1.84
C LEU A 46 25.60 -12.63 1.08
N ASN A 47 24.68 -12.70 0.12
CA ASN A 47 24.46 -13.89 -0.70
C ASN A 47 25.75 -14.33 -1.42
N SER A 48 26.52 -13.38 -1.98
CA SER A 48 27.80 -13.67 -2.61
C SER A 48 28.83 -14.26 -1.64
N PHE A 49 28.90 -13.75 -0.39
CA PHE A 49 29.81 -14.28 0.63
C PHE A 49 29.46 -15.72 1.01
N PHE A 50 28.18 -16.02 1.20
CA PHE A 50 27.76 -17.37 1.59
C PHE A 50 27.87 -18.39 0.45
N ASN A 51 27.67 -17.98 -0.81
CA ASN A 51 27.75 -18.87 -1.98
C ASN A 51 29.20 -19.18 -2.43
N ASN A 52 30.18 -18.36 -2.06
CA ASN A 52 31.58 -18.53 -2.47
C ASN A 52 32.43 -19.36 -1.49
N ARG A 53 31.82 -20.06 -0.52
CA ARG A 53 32.54 -20.78 0.54
C ARG A 53 33.28 -22.03 0.10
N ASP A 54 33.00 -22.54 -1.10
CA ASP A 54 33.57 -23.79 -1.62
C ASP A 54 34.92 -23.60 -2.35
N VAL A 55 35.44 -22.37 -2.45
CA VAL A 55 36.67 -22.07 -3.21
C VAL A 55 37.89 -21.99 -2.28
N MET A 56 38.79 -22.97 -2.40
CA MET A 56 40.04 -23.12 -1.64
C MET A 56 41.15 -22.20 -2.24
N PRO A 57 42.05 -21.55 -1.45
CA PRO A 57 42.51 -21.91 -0.11
C PRO A 57 41.89 -21.12 1.05
N PHE A 58 41.54 -21.85 2.12
CA PHE A 58 40.89 -21.36 3.34
C PHE A 58 41.80 -20.50 4.23
N ASN A 59 41.63 -19.17 4.19
CA ASN A 59 42.13 -18.30 5.25
C ASN A 59 41.09 -18.20 6.38
N LYS A 60 41.23 -19.03 7.41
CA LYS A 60 40.30 -19.11 8.55
C LYS A 60 40.05 -17.75 9.22
N LYS A 61 41.09 -16.94 9.43
CA LYS A 61 40.97 -15.62 10.08
C LYS A 61 40.12 -14.66 9.24
N LYS A 62 40.32 -14.66 7.92
CA LYS A 62 39.54 -13.84 6.98
C LYS A 62 38.07 -14.22 7.00
N ILE A 63 37.78 -15.52 6.93
CA ILE A 63 36.40 -16.05 6.96
C ILE A 63 35.69 -15.68 8.26
N THR A 64 36.34 -15.83 9.42
CA THR A 64 35.74 -15.46 10.71
C THR A 64 35.38 -13.98 10.77
N LYS A 65 36.27 -13.10 10.27
CA LYS A 65 36.02 -11.65 10.23
C LYS A 65 34.87 -11.28 9.30
N GLU A 66 34.86 -11.85 8.09
CA GLU A 66 33.80 -11.61 7.09
C GLU A 66 32.46 -12.19 7.53
N PHE A 67 32.46 -13.35 8.21
CA PHE A 67 31.26 -13.92 8.81
C PHE A 67 30.70 -13.03 9.91
N HIS A 68 31.56 -12.53 10.80
CA HIS A 68 31.14 -11.60 11.84
C HIS A 68 30.50 -10.34 11.23
N ALA A 69 31.17 -9.68 10.28
CA ALA A 69 30.61 -8.53 9.58
C ALA A 69 29.27 -8.86 8.89
N SER A 70 29.19 -10.01 8.21
CA SER A 70 27.97 -10.49 7.55
C SER A 70 26.82 -10.72 8.53
N SER A 71 27.10 -11.25 9.73
CA SER A 71 26.09 -11.43 10.77
C SER A 71 25.52 -10.11 11.30
N TYR A 72 26.34 -9.06 11.41
CA TYR A 72 25.85 -7.73 11.80
C TYR A 72 24.92 -7.14 10.75
N ILE A 73 25.31 -7.23 9.47
CA ILE A 73 24.48 -6.74 8.36
C ILE A 73 23.16 -7.52 8.31
N PHE A 74 23.21 -8.85 8.44
CA PHE A 74 22.01 -9.67 8.47
C PHE A 74 21.10 -9.32 9.65
N ASN A 75 21.65 -9.13 10.85
CA ASN A 75 20.84 -8.76 12.01
C ASN A 75 20.19 -7.38 11.84
N ALA A 76 20.92 -6.40 11.30
CA ALA A 76 20.38 -5.08 11.00
C ALA A 76 19.23 -5.15 9.97
N PHE A 77 19.44 -5.88 8.88
CA PHE A 77 18.40 -6.16 7.88
C PHE A 77 17.18 -6.83 8.52
N TYR A 78 17.39 -7.86 9.33
CA TYR A 78 16.30 -8.64 9.90
C TYR A 78 15.40 -7.80 10.80
N GLN A 79 16.00 -6.97 11.67
CA GLN A 79 15.23 -6.06 12.52
C GLN A 79 14.47 -5.01 11.72
N ASP A 80 15.13 -4.39 10.73
CA ASP A 80 14.49 -3.37 9.88
C ASP A 80 13.37 -3.96 9.01
N PHE A 81 13.59 -5.15 8.44
CA PHE A 81 12.60 -5.88 7.66
C PHE A 81 11.35 -6.21 8.50
N LEU A 82 11.52 -6.72 9.73
CA LEU A 82 10.39 -7.01 10.61
C LEU A 82 9.58 -5.74 10.90
N ASN A 83 10.25 -4.65 11.25
CA ASN A 83 9.60 -3.38 11.51
C ASN A 83 8.82 -2.87 10.29
N ASN A 84 9.46 -2.83 9.13
CA ASN A 84 8.85 -2.32 7.90
C ASN A 84 7.74 -3.24 7.38
N ALA A 85 7.85 -4.56 7.55
CA ALA A 85 6.77 -5.50 7.22
C ALA A 85 5.52 -5.25 8.09
N THR A 86 5.70 -5.05 9.40
CA THR A 86 4.60 -4.71 10.30
C THR A 86 3.96 -3.35 9.94
N ILE A 87 4.77 -2.35 9.60
CA ILE A 87 4.28 -1.04 9.13
C ILE A 87 3.47 -1.20 7.85
N LEU A 88 3.98 -1.97 6.88
CA LEU A 88 3.32 -2.20 5.60
C LEU A 88 1.98 -2.92 5.78
N GLU A 89 1.93 -3.95 6.64
CA GLU A 89 0.68 -4.64 6.98
C GLU A 89 -0.34 -3.67 7.59
N LYS A 90 0.09 -2.83 8.52
CA LYS A 90 -0.78 -1.80 9.13
C LYS A 90 -1.29 -0.80 8.08
N GLN A 91 -0.42 -0.30 7.20
CA GLN A 91 -0.81 0.61 6.12
C GLN A 91 -1.86 -0.02 5.19
N ILE A 92 -1.69 -1.30 4.84
CA ILE A 92 -2.65 -2.04 4.03
C ILE A 92 -4.00 -2.20 4.75
N GLU A 93 -4.00 -2.54 6.04
CA GLU A 93 -5.23 -2.64 6.82
C GLU A 93 -5.95 -1.29 6.97
N GLU A 94 -5.21 -0.20 7.15
CA GLU A 94 -5.79 1.16 7.16
C GLU A 94 -6.46 1.48 5.82
N LEU A 95 -5.79 1.20 4.69
CA LEU A 95 -6.33 1.36 3.34
C LEU A 95 -7.60 0.53 3.10
N LYS A 96 -7.60 -0.73 3.55
CA LYS A 96 -8.79 -1.59 3.48
C LYS A 96 -9.96 -1.04 4.29
N ASN A 97 -9.69 -0.36 5.39
CA ASN A 97 -10.72 0.20 6.28
C ASN A 97 -11.15 1.63 5.94
N ARG A 98 -10.52 2.27 4.94
CA ARG A 98 -10.94 3.60 4.46
C ARG A 98 -12.42 3.65 4.07
N PRO A 99 -13.09 4.81 4.23
CA PRO A 99 -14.45 4.97 3.76
C PRO A 99 -14.55 4.78 2.25
N LYS A 100 -15.78 4.52 1.78
CA LYS A 100 -16.08 4.48 0.35
C LYS A 100 -16.36 5.90 -0.13
N VAL A 101 -15.96 6.22 -1.35
CA VAL A 101 -16.23 7.54 -1.94
C VAL A 101 -17.73 7.75 -2.03
N LYS A 102 -18.21 8.88 -1.50
CA LYS A 102 -19.61 9.32 -1.60
C LYS A 102 -19.68 10.57 -2.44
N VAL A 103 -20.59 10.58 -3.40
CA VAL A 103 -20.89 11.77 -4.22
C VAL A 103 -22.29 12.26 -3.89
N GLU A 104 -22.46 13.58 -3.90
CA GLU A 104 -23.77 14.21 -3.78
C GLU A 104 -24.35 14.38 -5.19
N LYS A 105 -25.46 13.70 -5.46
CA LYS A 105 -26.25 13.95 -6.66
C LYS A 105 -27.40 14.87 -6.30
N SER A 106 -27.51 15.94 -7.06
CA SER A 106 -28.62 16.88 -6.98
C SER A 106 -29.68 16.47 -8.00
N PHE A 107 -30.94 16.43 -7.59
CA PHE A 107 -32.06 16.22 -8.50
C PHE A 107 -33.15 17.27 -8.26
N ALA A 108 -33.88 17.59 -9.33
CA ALA A 108 -35.07 18.42 -9.27
C ALA A 108 -36.30 17.52 -9.24
N ILE A 109 -37.22 17.84 -8.33
CA ILE A 109 -38.55 17.20 -8.28
C ILE A 109 -39.55 18.17 -8.92
N LEU A 110 -40.25 17.69 -9.95
CA LEU A 110 -41.39 18.39 -10.56
C LEU A 110 -42.62 17.50 -10.48
N LEU A 111 -43.80 18.12 -10.34
CA LEU A 111 -45.07 17.40 -10.40
C LEU A 111 -45.61 17.43 -11.83
N ASP A 112 -46.06 16.29 -12.33
CA ASP A 112 -46.78 16.23 -13.60
C ASP A 112 -48.23 16.75 -13.45
N SER A 113 -48.96 16.83 -14.57
CA SER A 113 -50.35 17.30 -14.60
C SER A 113 -51.33 16.42 -13.80
N LYS A 114 -50.91 15.24 -13.36
CA LYS A 114 -51.67 14.30 -12.52
C LYS A 114 -51.15 14.26 -11.08
N GLY A 115 -50.21 15.15 -10.71
CA GLY A 115 -49.61 15.23 -9.37
C GLY A 115 -48.59 14.14 -9.06
N ARG A 116 -48.04 13.46 -10.07
CA ARG A 116 -46.96 12.45 -9.88
C ARG A 116 -45.60 13.12 -9.87
N GLU A 117 -44.71 12.65 -9.02
CA GLU A 117 -43.32 13.14 -8.94
C GLU A 117 -42.48 12.66 -10.13
N LEU A 118 -41.83 13.60 -10.79
CA LEU A 118 -40.83 13.38 -11.83
C LEU A 118 -39.46 13.79 -11.29
N TYR A 119 -38.50 12.86 -11.37
CA TYR A 119 -37.13 13.04 -10.90
C TYR A 119 -36.21 13.37 -12.07
N PHE A 120 -35.57 14.53 -12.03
CA PHE A 120 -34.59 14.97 -13.03
C PHE A 120 -33.22 15.06 -12.37
N TYR A 121 -32.27 14.24 -12.80
CA TYR A 121 -30.88 14.32 -12.33
C TYR A 121 -30.17 15.45 -13.06
N ASN A 122 -29.46 16.29 -12.29
CA ASN A 122 -28.56 17.26 -12.90
C ASN A 122 -27.23 16.54 -13.20
N ASP A 123 -26.89 16.43 -14.48
CA ASP A 123 -25.56 15.99 -14.93
C ASP A 123 -24.47 17.00 -14.55
#